data_AF-A0A537NWH5-F1
#
_entry.id   AF-A0A537NWH5-F1
#
_cell.length_a   1.000
_cell.length_b   1.000
_cell.length_c   1.000
_cell.angle_alpha   90.00
_cell.angle_beta   90.00
_cell.angle_gamma   90.00
#
_symmetry.space_group_name_H-M   'P 1'
#
loop_
_entity.id
_entity.type
_entity.pdbx_description
1 polymer ?
#
loop_
_entity_poly.entity_id
_entity_poly.type
_entity_poly.pdbx_seq_one_letter_code
_entity_poly.pdbx_strand_id
1 'polypeptide(L)'
;SYLAGINRFKRVITEYQNTSHTPEALYRLTEGYLALGVRSEAQTAAAVLGYNYPNSQWYKDAYALLQNDGILPAENKQSWISRAVSSVNPF
;
A
#
# COMPACT_ATOMS: atom_id res chain seq x y z
N SER A 1 12.59 13.15 0.00
CA SER A 1 12.95 11.96 0.80
C SER A 1 11.90 10.83 0.77
N TYR A 2 11.16 10.64 -0.34
CA TYR A 2 10.15 9.57 -0.46
C TYR A 2 10.78 8.19 -0.72
N LEU A 3 11.87 8.14 -1.49
CA LEU A 3 12.60 6.92 -1.82
C LEU A 3 13.13 6.18 -0.57
N ALA A 4 13.64 6.94 0.41
CA ALA A 4 14.11 6.39 1.68
C ALA A 4 12.96 5.85 2.54
N GLY A 5 11.79 6.50 2.51
CA GLY A 5 10.57 6.03 3.15
C GLY A 5 10.08 4.72 2.54
N ILE A 6 10.02 4.64 1.21
CA ILE A 6 9.60 3.44 0.47
C ILE A 6 10.46 2.23 0.84
N ASN A 7 11.79 2.38 0.89
CA ASN A 7 12.67 1.28 1.28
C ASN A 7 12.44 0.81 2.73
N ARG A 8 12.11 1.72 3.66
CA ARG A 8 11.77 1.36 5.04
C ARG A 8 10.42 0.65 5.13
N PHE A 9 9.39 1.20 4.50
CA PHE A 9 8.06 0.61 4.54
C PHE A 9 7.98 -0.71 3.78
N LYS A 10 8.79 -0.88 2.73
CA LYS A 10 9.01 -2.18 2.07
C LYS A 10 9.43 -3.25 3.08
N ARG A 11 10.37 -2.92 3.97
CA ARG A 11 10.81 -3.85 5.02
C ARG A 11 9.69 -4.18 6.01
N VAL A 12 8.88 -3.18 6.39
CA VAL A 12 7.74 -3.37 7.28
C VAL A 12 6.70 -4.32 6.67
N ILE A 13 6.36 -4.13 5.40
CA ILE A 13 5.39 -4.99 4.72
C ILE A 13 5.95 -6.35 4.29
N THR A 14 7.25 -6.60 4.39
CA THR A 14 7.82 -7.94 4.14
C THR A 14 8.13 -8.69 5.44
N GLU A 15 8.59 -8.01 6.48
CA GLU A 15 9.04 -8.64 7.73
C GLU A 15 7.99 -8.59 8.85
N TYR A 16 7.04 -7.67 8.82
CA TYR A 16 6.14 -7.36 9.95
C TYR A 16 4.65 -7.34 9.58
N GLN A 17 4.23 -8.14 8.60
CA GLN A 17 2.88 -8.09 8.01
C GLN A 17 1.72 -8.23 9.01
N ASN A 18 1.87 -8.92 10.14
CA ASN A 18 0.79 -9.08 11.14
C ASN A 18 0.82 -8.07 12.29
N THR A 19 1.57 -6.97 12.17
CA THR A 19 1.65 -5.96 13.24
C THR A 19 0.65 -4.82 13.04
N SER A 20 0.31 -4.11 14.12
CA SER A 20 -0.56 -2.92 14.07
C SER A 20 0.02 -1.77 13.23
N HIS A 21 1.31 -1.84 12.86
CA HIS A 21 2.00 -0.84 12.04
C HIS A 21 1.92 -1.12 10.52
N THR A 22 1.56 -2.34 10.11
CA THR A 22 1.37 -2.69 8.70
C THR A 22 0.41 -1.75 7.96
N PRO A 23 -0.79 -1.42 8.48
CA PRO A 23 -1.72 -0.57 7.76
C PRO A 23 -1.19 0.87 7.56
N GLU A 24 -0.45 1.41 8.54
CA GLU A 24 0.21 2.71 8.40
C GLU A 24 1.31 2.64 7.31
N ALA A 25 2.13 1.59 7.31
CA ALA A 25 3.19 1.43 6.32
C ALA A 25 2.65 1.33 4.90
N LEU A 26 1.54 0.61 4.69
CA LEU A 26 0.85 0.52 3.40
C LEU A 26 0.29 1.88 2.96
N TYR A 27 -0.32 2.64 3.87
CA TYR A 27 -0.76 4.00 3.57
C TYR A 27 0.40 4.92 3.14
N ARG A 28 1.52 4.87 3.87
CA ARG A 28 2.72 5.64 3.52
C ARG A 28 3.34 5.23 2.18
N LEU A 29 3.24 3.95 1.81
CA LEU A 29 3.62 3.48 0.47
C LEU A 29 2.68 4.05 -0.59
N THR A 30 1.36 4.05 -0.37
CA THR A 30 0.40 4.68 -1.28
C THR A 30 0.72 6.15 -1.50
N GLU A 31 0.91 6.92 -0.43
CA GLU A 31 1.27 8.35 -0.50
C GLU A 31 2.61 8.56 -1.23
N GLY A 32 3.63 7.79 -0.87
CA GLY A 32 4.96 7.91 -1.45
C GLY A 32 4.99 7.55 -2.94
N TYR A 33 4.29 6.50 -3.36
CA TYR A 33 4.22 6.12 -4.77
C TYR A 33 3.41 7.12 -5.59
N LEU A 34 2.32 7.63 -5.03
CA LEU A 34 1.52 8.67 -5.68
C LEU A 34 2.34 9.95 -5.89
N ALA A 35 3.06 10.39 -4.86
CA ALA A 35 3.95 11.56 -4.93
C ALA A 35 5.08 11.40 -5.95
N LEU A 36 5.51 10.16 -6.23
CA LEU A 36 6.50 9.83 -7.25
C LEU A 36 5.90 9.61 -8.65
N GLY A 37 4.57 9.72 -8.80
CA GLY A 37 3.86 9.48 -10.07
C GLY A 37 3.71 7.99 -10.42
N VAL A 38 4.04 7.09 -9.51
CA VAL A 38 4.00 5.64 -9.69
C VAL A 38 2.60 5.14 -9.30
N ARG A 39 1.60 5.46 -10.13
CA ARG A 39 0.18 5.25 -9.82
C ARG A 39 -0.20 3.78 -9.61
N SER A 40 0.33 2.86 -10.42
CA SER A 40 0.04 1.41 -10.32
C SER A 40 0.41 0.85 -8.93
N GLU A 41 1.57 1.23 -8.40
CA GLU A 41 2.04 0.79 -7.10
C GLU A 41 1.26 1.44 -5.96
N ALA A 42 0.86 2.71 -6.12
CA ALA A 42 -0.03 3.38 -5.16
C ALA A 42 -1.40 2.67 -5.08
N GLN A 43 -2.00 2.37 -6.23
CA GLN A 43 -3.26 1.64 -6.33
C GLN A 43 -3.16 0.25 -5.71
N THR A 44 -2.04 -0.46 -5.96
CA THR A 44 -1.81 -1.80 -5.42
C THR A 44 -1.65 -1.75 -3.90
N ALA A 45 -0.87 -0.81 -3.37
CA ALA A 45 -0.68 -0.63 -1.93
C ALA A 45 -2.02 -0.38 -1.22
N ALA A 46 -2.87 0.47 -1.77
CA ALA A 46 -4.19 0.73 -1.23
C ALA A 46 -5.16 -0.45 -1.37
N ALA A 47 -5.07 -1.23 -2.45
CA ALA A 47 -5.88 -2.44 -2.64
C ALA A 47 -5.52 -3.50 -1.59
N VAL A 48 -4.23 -3.72 -1.38
CA VAL A 48 -3.69 -4.60 -0.33
C VAL A 48 -4.14 -4.14 1.05
N LEU A 49 -4.09 -2.83 1.31
CA LEU A 49 -4.56 -2.23 2.56
C LEU A 49 -6.06 -2.46 2.76
N GLY A 50 -6.85 -2.26 1.72
CA GLY A 50 -8.31 -2.39 1.76
C GLY A 50 -8.78 -3.81 2.05
N TYR A 51 -8.14 -4.84 1.47
CA TYR A 51 -8.60 -6.20 1.76
C TYR A 51 -8.02 -6.77 3.05
N ASN A 52 -6.78 -6.44 3.46
CA ASN A 52 -6.28 -6.91 4.76
C ASN A 52 -6.86 -6.12 5.95
N TYR A 53 -7.14 -4.82 5.75
CA TYR A 53 -7.55 -3.90 6.82
C TYR A 53 -8.73 -3.00 6.40
N PRO A 54 -9.88 -3.57 5.97
CA PRO A 54 -11.01 -2.82 5.42
C PRO A 54 -11.62 -1.79 6.39
N ASN A 55 -11.51 -2.04 7.69
CA ASN A 55 -12.04 -1.16 8.74
C ASN A 55 -11.01 -0.17 9.29
N SER A 56 -9.77 -0.18 8.79
CA SER A 56 -8.72 0.72 9.28
C SER A 56 -8.95 2.16 8.84
N GLN A 57 -8.56 3.10 9.70
CA GLN A 57 -8.55 4.52 9.33
C GLN A 57 -7.60 4.77 8.14
N TRP A 58 -6.45 4.09 8.13
CA TRP A 58 -5.47 4.15 7.06
C TRP A 58 -6.03 3.77 5.68
N TYR A 59 -6.92 2.78 5.60
CA TYR A 59 -7.59 2.44 4.34
C TYR A 59 -8.49 3.58 3.86
N LYS A 60 -9.29 4.16 4.75
CA LYS A 60 -10.17 5.29 4.41
C LYS A 60 -9.35 6.48 3.87
N ASP A 61 -8.23 6.76 4.51
CA ASP A 61 -7.33 7.83 4.09
C ASP A 61 -6.63 7.51 2.77
N ALA A 62 -6.16 6.27 2.56
CA ALA A 62 -5.58 5.84 1.29
C ALA A 62 -6.59 5.92 0.15
N TYR A 63 -7.83 5.50 0.40
CA TYR A 63 -8.91 5.53 -0.57
C TYR A 63 -9.26 6.97 -0.96
N ALA A 64 -9.39 7.86 0.02
CA ALA A 64 -9.61 9.28 -0.22
C ALA A 64 -8.45 9.90 -1.01
N LEU A 65 -7.20 9.59 -0.66
CA LEU A 65 -6.01 10.07 -1.37
C LEU A 65 -6.03 9.68 -2.85
N LEU A 66 -6.33 8.41 -3.16
CA LEU A 66 -6.43 7.94 -4.55
C LEU A 66 -7.58 8.61 -5.30
N GLN A 67 -8.77 8.74 -4.68
CA GLN A 67 -9.90 9.42 -5.29
C GLN A 67 -9.58 10.88 -5.64
N ASN A 68 -8.83 11.58 -4.79
CA ASN A 68 -8.40 12.95 -5.07
C ASN A 68 -7.48 13.04 -6.31
N ASP A 69 -6.70 11.99 -6.60
CA ASP A 69 -5.88 11.90 -7.82
C ASP A 69 -6.64 11.32 -9.03
N GLY A 70 -7.95 11.06 -8.87
CA GLY A 70 -8.82 10.53 -9.92
C GLY A 70 -8.63 9.03 -10.20
N ILE A 71 -8.04 8.29 -9.27
CA ILE A 71 -7.77 6.85 -9.40
C ILE A 71 -8.40 6.06 -8.24
N LEU A 72 -8.60 4.77 -8.43
CA LEU A 72 -9.19 3.87 -7.42
C LEU A 72 -8.19 2.79 -7.02
N PRO A 73 -8.30 2.20 -5.81
CA PRO A 73 -7.49 1.04 -5.45
C PRO A 73 -7.70 -0.08 -6.47
N ALA A 74 -6.60 -0.58 -7.00
CA ALA A 74 -6.58 -1.64 -8.00
C ALA A 74 -5.31 -2.46 -7.81
N GLU A 75 -5.47 -3.77 -7.78
CA GLU A 75 -4.32 -4.68 -7.70
C GLU A 75 -3.63 -4.78 -9.06
N ASN A 76 -2.30 -4.67 -9.05
CA ASN A 76 -1.46 -5.14 -10.14
C ASN A 76 -0.67 -6.39 -9.70
N LYS A 77 -1.01 -7.56 -10.26
CA LYS A 77 -0.34 -8.84 -9.94
C LYS A 77 1.16 -8.89 -10.26
N GLN A 78 1.63 -8.00 -11.15
CA GLN A 78 3.06 -7.88 -11.44
C GLN A 78 3.79 -7.00 -10.42
N SER A 79 3.05 -6.24 -9.60
CA SER A 79 3.60 -5.41 -8.54
C SER A 79 4.39 -6.26 -7.55
N TRP A 80 5.52 -5.71 -7.13
CA TRP A 80 6.31 -6.29 -6.06
C TRP A 80 5.53 -6.34 -4.74
N ILE A 81 4.56 -5.43 -4.53
CA ILE A 81 3.71 -5.38 -3.33
C ILE A 81 2.80 -6.60 -3.29
N SER A 82 2.10 -6.89 -4.40
CA SER A 82 1.26 -8.09 -4.52
C SER A 82 2.09 -9.34 -4.26
N ARG A 83 3.27 -9.45 -4.90
CA ARG A 83 4.17 -10.59 -4.67
C ARG A 83 4.62 -10.76 -3.21
N ALA A 84 4.94 -9.65 -2.54
CA ALA A 84 5.35 -9.68 -1.14
C ALA A 84 4.21 -10.15 -0.22
N VAL A 85 2.98 -9.72 -0.49
CA VAL A 85 1.81 -10.01 0.35
C VAL A 85 1.23 -11.38 0.05
N SER A 86 1.20 -11.83 -1.21
CA SER A 86 0.70 -13.15 -1.61
C SER A 86 1.44 -14.31 -0.93
N SER A 87 2.69 -14.10 -0.48
CA SER A 87 3.46 -15.10 0.26
C SER A 87 2.85 -15.46 1.62
N VAL A 88 2.01 -14.58 2.17
CA VAL A 88 1.39 -14.74 3.50
C VAL A 88 -0.13 -14.80 3.42
N ASN A 89 -0.75 -13.98 2.56
CA ASN A 89 -2.17 -14.07 2.25
C ASN A 89 -2.36 -13.94 0.73
N PRO A 90 -2.76 -15.00 0.02
CA PRO A 90 -3.06 -14.91 -1.40
C PRO A 90 -4.24 -13.95 -1.61
N PHE A 91 -3.96 -12.93 -2.42
CA PHE A 91 -4.81 -11.79 -2.74
C PHE A 91 -5.33 -11.91 -4.16
#